data_AF-A0A3F2V8V1-F1
#
_entry.id   AF-A0A3F2V8V1-F1
#
_cell.length_a   1.000
_cell.length_b   1.000
_cell.length_c   1.000
_cell.angle_alpha   90.00
_cell.angle_beta   90.00
_cell.angle_gamma   90.00
#
_symmetry.space_group_name_H-M   'P 1'
#
loop_
_entity.id
_entity.type
_entity.pdbx_description
1 polymer ?
#
loop_
_entity_poly.entity_id
_entity_poly.type
_entity_poly.pdbx_seq_one_letter_code
_entity_poly.pdbx_strand_id
1 'polypeptide(L)'
;METKNTRKFSSKKITGQGMSEYLVIVGLLAVAGIAAMGFMGGSLRTTMAAFASEMAGGDAETIRGEADTLSGTARDNATSSLTNYAGNNDALDN
;
A
#
# COMPACT_ATOMS: atom_id res chain seq x y z
N MET A 1 49.55 26.73 10.06
CA MET A 1 48.69 26.50 11.25
C MET A 1 47.35 26.00 10.73
N GLU A 2 47.06 24.71 10.90
CA GLU A 2 45.80 24.10 10.48
C GLU A 2 45.06 23.63 11.74
N THR A 3 43.87 24.18 12.00
CA THR A 3 43.01 23.76 13.12
C THR A 3 42.02 22.72 12.61
N LYS A 4 42.27 21.44 12.88
CA LYS A 4 41.31 20.37 12.58
C LYS A 4 40.14 20.43 13.55
N ASN A 5 39.01 20.98 13.10
CA ASN A 5 37.76 20.99 13.84
C ASN A 5 37.04 19.63 13.68
N THR A 6 37.19 18.75 14.67
CA THR A 6 36.52 17.45 14.70
C THR A 6 35.15 17.58 15.33
N ARG A 7 34.10 17.64 14.51
CA ARG A 7 32.71 17.58 15.00
C ARG A 7 32.44 16.18 15.55
N LYS A 8 32.47 16.01 16.87
CA LYS A 8 32.00 14.80 17.55
C LYS A 8 30.49 14.68 17.37
N PHE A 9 30.03 13.68 16.61
CA PHE A 9 28.63 13.28 16.64
C PHE A 9 28.31 12.71 18.02
N SER A 10 27.32 13.29 18.68
CA SER A 10 26.84 12.79 19.97
C SER A 10 26.13 11.46 19.74
N SER A 11 26.79 10.36 20.09
CA SER A 11 26.18 9.04 20.19
C SER A 11 25.24 9.04 21.38
N LYS A 12 24.01 9.54 21.21
CA LYS A 12 22.93 9.31 22.17
C LYS A 12 22.77 7.80 22.30
N LYS A 13 23.21 7.22 23.41
CA LYS A 13 22.94 5.82 23.73
C LYS A 13 21.45 5.71 23.96
N ILE A 14 20.75 5.07 23.03
CA ILE A 14 19.31 4.86 23.13
C ILE A 14 19.09 3.68 24.08
N THR A 15 19.13 3.95 25.39
CA THR A 15 18.77 2.96 26.42
C THR A 15 17.27 2.99 26.57
N GLY A 16 16.59 1.96 26.06
CA GLY A 16 15.13 1.91 25.96
C GLY A 16 14.61 1.73 24.53
N GLN A 17 15.48 1.74 23.50
CA GLN A 17 15.17 1.23 22.15
C GLN A 17 15.10 -0.31 22.20
N GLY A 18 14.26 -0.85 23.07
CA GLY A 18 14.16 -2.28 23.28
C GLY A 18 13.89 -2.95 21.94
N MET A 19 14.53 -4.09 21.69
CA MET A 19 14.22 -4.91 20.51
C MET A 19 12.70 -5.13 20.37
N SER A 20 11.98 -5.16 21.50
CA SER A 20 10.52 -5.20 21.58
C SER A 20 9.83 -4.01 20.92
N GLU A 21 10.27 -2.77 21.13
CA GLU A 21 9.60 -1.60 20.57
C GLU A 21 9.79 -1.51 19.05
N TYR A 22 10.98 -1.92 18.58
CA TYR A 22 11.22 -2.11 17.15
C TYR A 22 10.33 -3.21 16.58
N LEU A 23 10.20 -4.36 17.26
CA LEU A 23 9.34 -5.45 16.82
C LEU A 23 7.86 -5.08 16.80
N VAL A 24 7.38 -4.28 17.75
CA VAL A 24 5.99 -3.79 17.78
C VAL A 24 5.73 -2.86 16.59
N ILE A 25 6.58 -1.88 16.33
CA ILE A 25 6.41 -0.96 15.19
C ILE A 25 6.50 -1.71 13.85
N VAL A 26 7.48 -2.62 13.71
CA VAL A 26 7.63 -3.44 12.49
C VAL A 26 6.43 -4.37 12.30
N GLY A 27 5.89 -4.96 13.37
CA GLY A 27 4.68 -5.78 13.30
C GLY A 27 3.46 -4.98 12.82
N LEU A 28 3.27 -3.76 13.33
CA LEU A 28 2.19 -2.88 12.87
C LEU A 28 2.37 -2.45 11.41
N LEU A 29 3.60 -2.15 10.99
CA LEU A 29 3.93 -1.83 9.60
C LEU A 29 3.62 -3.02 8.66
N ALA A 30 3.95 -4.24 9.07
CA ALA A 30 3.73 -5.45 8.28
C ALA A 30 2.23 -5.74 8.08
N VAL A 31 1.42 -5.64 9.14
CA VAL A 31 -0.04 -5.81 9.04
C VAL A 31 -0.65 -4.73 8.14
N ALA A 32 -0.24 -3.47 8.31
CA ALA A 32 -0.67 -2.38 7.44
C ALA A 32 -0.25 -2.61 5.98
N GLY A 33 0.95 -3.17 5.74
CA GLY A 33 1.44 -3.50 4.41
C GLY A 33 0.63 -4.61 3.73
N ILE A 34 0.28 -5.68 4.46
CA ILE A 34 -0.58 -6.75 3.93
C ILE A 34 -1.95 -6.19 3.55
N ALA A 35 -2.56 -5.38 4.42
CA ALA A 35 -3.84 -4.74 4.14
C ALA A 35 -3.76 -3.76 2.95
N ALA A 36 -2.72 -2.93 2.90
CA ALA A 36 -2.49 -1.99 1.81
C ALA A 36 -2.29 -2.71 0.47
N MET A 37 -1.56 -3.82 0.43
CA MET A 37 -1.38 -4.62 -0.77
C MET A 37 -2.69 -5.29 -1.22
N GLY A 38 -3.52 -5.75 -0.28
CA GLY A 38 -4.85 -6.29 -0.57
C GLY A 38 -5.81 -5.24 -1.16
N PHE A 39 -5.79 -4.02 -0.62
CA PHE A 39 -6.66 -2.94 -1.11
C PHE A 39 -6.14 -2.25 -2.38
N MET A 40 -4.83 -2.13 -2.56
CA MET A 40 -4.22 -1.44 -3.70
C MET A 40 -3.96 -2.36 -4.90
N GLY A 41 -3.93 -3.69 -4.71
CA GLY A 41 -3.58 -4.65 -5.76
C GLY A 41 -4.47 -4.56 -6.99
N GLY A 42 -5.79 -4.37 -6.82
CA GLY A 42 -6.72 -4.17 -7.92
C GLY A 42 -6.51 -2.84 -8.65
N SER A 43 -6.47 -1.74 -7.90
CA SER A 43 -6.40 -0.38 -8.45
C SER A 43 -5.09 -0.13 -9.22
N LEU A 44 -3.96 -0.56 -8.64
CA LEU A 44 -2.64 -0.39 -9.27
C LEU A 44 -2.51 -1.26 -10.53
N ARG A 45 -3.03 -2.49 -10.51
CA ARG A 45 -3.07 -3.38 -11.68
C ARG A 45 -3.89 -2.75 -12.80
N THR A 46 -5.03 -2.14 -12.50
CA THR A 46 -5.88 -1.52 -13.52
C THR A 46 -5.28 -0.24 -14.08
N THR A 47 -4.63 0.61 -13.27
CA THR A 47 -3.89 1.77 -13.79
C THR A 47 -2.73 1.34 -14.69
N MET A 48 -1.99 0.27 -14.33
CA MET A 48 -0.95 -0.29 -15.18
C MET A 48 -1.52 -0.92 -16.46
N ALA A 49 -2.66 -1.59 -16.40
CA ALA A 49 -3.35 -2.12 -17.58
C ALA A 49 -3.83 -1.01 -18.51
N ALA A 50 -4.35 0.09 -17.96
CA ALA A 50 -4.71 1.29 -18.72
C ALA A 50 -3.49 1.88 -19.43
N PHE A 51 -2.40 2.08 -18.70
CA PHE A 51 -1.16 2.59 -19.26
C PHE A 51 -0.56 1.66 -20.33
N ALA A 52 -0.58 0.35 -20.09
CA ALA A 52 -0.11 -0.65 -21.05
C ALA A 52 -0.99 -0.73 -22.30
N SER A 53 -2.31 -0.59 -22.15
CA SER A 53 -3.26 -0.55 -23.26
C SER A 53 -3.10 0.72 -24.08
N GLU A 54 -2.97 1.87 -23.43
CA GLU A 54 -2.75 3.17 -24.09
C GLU A 54 -1.39 3.19 -24.81
N MET A 55 -0.35 2.59 -24.22
CA MET A 55 0.95 2.38 -24.86
C MET A 55 0.88 1.35 -26.02
N ALA A 56 -0.02 0.37 -25.95
CA ALA A 56 -0.27 -0.61 -27.00
C ALA A 56 -1.26 -0.12 -28.08
N GLY A 57 -1.79 1.11 -27.95
CA GLY A 57 -2.72 1.72 -28.91
C GLY A 57 -4.20 1.33 -28.74
N GLY A 58 -4.58 0.80 -27.59
CA GLY A 58 -5.94 0.35 -27.26
C GLY A 58 -6.87 1.47 -26.78
N ASP A 59 -8.17 1.26 -26.95
CA ASP A 59 -9.23 2.22 -26.68
C ASP A 59 -9.39 2.45 -25.16
N ALA A 60 -8.87 3.58 -24.67
CA ALA A 60 -8.75 3.90 -23.25
C ALA A 60 -10.11 4.02 -22.52
N GLU A 61 -11.23 4.03 -23.25
CA GLU A 61 -12.58 4.16 -22.70
C GLU A 61 -13.07 2.90 -21.98
N THR A 62 -12.80 1.72 -22.56
CA THR A 62 -13.17 0.44 -21.95
C THR A 62 -12.42 0.22 -20.64
N ILE A 63 -11.12 0.55 -20.60
CA ILE A 63 -10.33 0.37 -19.37
C ILE A 63 -10.70 1.39 -18.30
N ARG A 64 -11.05 2.63 -18.65
CA ARG A 64 -11.56 3.60 -17.67
C ARG A 64 -12.85 3.11 -17.02
N GLY A 65 -13.77 2.54 -17.81
CA GLY A 65 -14.99 1.93 -17.28
C GLY A 65 -14.69 0.79 -16.30
N GLU A 66 -13.79 -0.13 -16.66
CA GLU A 66 -13.33 -1.20 -15.76
C GLU A 66 -12.61 -0.64 -14.51
N ALA A 67 -11.81 0.42 -14.65
CA ALA A 67 -11.11 1.09 -13.57
C ALA A 67 -12.06 1.74 -12.56
N ASP A 68 -13.08 2.44 -13.05
CA ASP A 68 -14.11 3.07 -12.21
C ASP A 68 -14.92 2.00 -11.47
N THR A 69 -15.25 0.89 -12.15
CA THR A 69 -15.98 -0.22 -11.55
C THR A 69 -15.15 -0.87 -10.43
N LEU A 70 -13.87 -1.15 -10.69
CA LEU A 70 -12.97 -1.74 -9.70
C LEU A 70 -12.65 -0.78 -8.54
N SER A 71 -12.55 0.52 -8.81
CA SER A 71 -12.42 1.57 -7.81
C SER A 71 -13.64 1.64 -6.88
N GLY A 72 -14.85 1.50 -7.44
CA GLY A 72 -16.09 1.34 -6.69
C GLY A 72 -16.03 0.14 -5.74
N THR A 73 -15.72 -1.04 -6.27
CA THR A 73 -15.56 -2.26 -5.48
C THR A 73 -14.48 -2.12 -4.40
N ALA A 74 -13.34 -1.49 -4.69
CA ALA A 74 -12.30 -1.26 -3.71
C ALA A 74 -12.75 -0.32 -2.56
N ARG A 75 -13.57 0.69 -2.85
CA ARG A 75 -14.16 1.59 -1.85
C ARG A 75 -15.19 0.86 -0.98
N ASP A 76 -15.99 0.00 -1.59
CA ASP A 76 -16.96 -0.84 -0.88
C ASP A 76 -16.27 -1.90 -0.01
N ASN A 77 -15.12 -2.42 -0.47
CA ASN A 77 -14.25 -3.33 0.27
C ASN A 77 -13.54 -2.66 1.45
N ALA A 78 -13.12 -1.40 1.28
CA ALA A 78 -12.52 -0.61 2.35
C ALA A 78 -13.55 -0.25 3.45
N THR A 79 -14.84 -0.24 3.12
CA THR A 79 -15.93 -0.02 4.08
C THR A 79 -16.18 -1.30 4.89
N SER A 80 -15.66 -1.34 6.12
CA SER A 80 -15.86 -2.46 7.05
C SER A 80 -17.29 -2.49 7.59
N SER A 81 -18.22 -3.10 6.83
CA SER A 81 -19.60 -3.38 7.25
C SER A 81 -19.93 -4.85 7.04
N LEU A 82 -20.69 -5.46 7.96
CA LEU A 82 -21.16 -6.85 7.85
C LEU A 82 -21.98 -7.07 6.57
N THR A 83 -22.59 -6.01 6.03
CA THR A 83 -23.34 -6.03 4.76
C THR A 83 -22.47 -6.32 3.54
N ASN A 84 -21.17 -5.99 3.58
CA ASN A 84 -20.26 -6.14 2.45
C ASN A 84 -19.37 -7.39 2.59
N TYR A 85 -19.37 -8.05 3.76
CA TYR A 85 -18.48 -9.18 4.04
C TYR A 85 -18.72 -10.39 3.12
N ALA A 86 -19.98 -10.70 2.80
CA ALA A 86 -20.32 -11.82 1.91
C ALA A 86 -19.93 -11.55 0.45
N GLY A 87 -20.25 -10.36 -0.07
CA GLY A 87 -19.97 -10.01 -1.48
C GLY A 87 -18.48 -9.83 -1.78
N ASN A 88 -17.69 -9.35 -0.83
CA ASN A 88 -16.25 -9.15 -1.02
C ASN A 88 -15.47 -10.48 -1.04
N ASN A 89 -15.95 -11.48 -0.30
CA ASN A 89 -15.34 -12.80 -0.27
C ASN A 89 -15.56 -13.57 -1.59
N ASP A 90 -16.75 -13.45 -2.19
CA ASP A 90 -17.04 -14.06 -3.51
C ASP A 90 -16.19 -13.45 -4.64
N ALA A 91 -15.81 -12.18 -4.53
CA ALA A 91 -14.92 -11.51 -5.49
C ALA A 91 -13.43 -11.88 -5.32
N LEU A 92 -13.04 -12.47 -4.19
CA LEU A 92 -11.67 -12.92 -3.92
C LEU A 92 -11.44 -14.38 -4.34
N ASP A 93 -12.52 -15.15 -4.55
CA ASP A 93 -12.49 -16.60 -4.84
C ASP A 93 -12.62 -16.94 -6.34
N ASN A 94 -12.51 -15.93 -7.22
CA ASN A 94 -12.59 -16.08 -8.69
C ASN A 94 -11.36 -15.46 -9.38
#